data_AF-A0A382SW74-F1
#
_entry.id   AF-A0A382SW74-F1
#
_cell.length_a   1.000
_cell.length_b   1.000
_cell.length_c   1.000
_cell.angle_alpha   90.00
_cell.angle_beta   90.00
_cell.angle_gamma   90.00
#
_symmetry.space_group_name_H-M   'P 1'
#
loop_
_entity.id
_entity.type
_entity.pdbx_description
1 polymer ?
#
loop_
_entity_poly.entity_id
_entity_poly.type
_entity_poly.pdbx_seq_one_letter_code
_entity_poly.pdbx_strand_id
1 'polypeptide(L)'
;MPLTSFEELPGSARLWIFAADHELSHPDSNRLLAEIDRFLMEWTAHRSHLTAGRDWKFKRFLFIGVDESAAGASGCSVDALVREIQRLEKVIGVTLA
;
A
#
# COMPACT_ATOMS: atom_id res chain seq x y z
N MET A 1 3.60 14.50 7.26
CA MET A 1 4.39 13.52 6.48
C MET A 1 3.39 12.65 5.72
N PRO A 2 3.66 12.25 4.47
CA PRO A 2 2.72 11.47 3.66
C PRO A 2 2.51 10.04 4.17
N LEU A 3 3.50 9.47 4.88
CA LEU A 3 3.39 8.17 5.55
C LEU A 3 3.10 8.35 7.05
N THR A 4 2.10 7.62 7.56
CA THR A 4 1.70 7.54 8.99
C THR A 4 1.53 6.07 9.41
N SER A 5 1.39 5.83 10.72
CA SER A 5 1.05 4.50 11.25
C SER A 5 -0.34 4.09 10.76
N PHE A 6 -0.53 2.80 10.43
CA PHE A 6 -1.84 2.33 9.95
C PHE A 6 -2.94 2.52 11.01
N GLU A 7 -2.60 2.37 12.28
CA GLU A 7 -3.50 2.55 13.43
C GLU A 7 -3.90 4.01 13.68
N GLU A 8 -3.16 4.98 13.13
CA GLU A 8 -3.46 6.41 13.25
C GLU A 8 -4.45 6.90 12.17
N LEU A 9 -4.75 6.07 11.17
CA LEU A 9 -5.69 6.44 10.12
C LEU A 9 -7.13 6.58 10.67
N PRO A 10 -7.90 7.55 10.17
CA PRO A 10 -9.29 7.71 10.59
C PRO A 10 -10.14 6.52 10.16
N GLY A 11 -11.24 6.24 10.86
CA GLY A 11 -12.16 5.16 10.49
C GLY A 11 -12.86 5.34 9.14
N SER A 12 -12.78 6.54 8.55
CA SER A 12 -13.24 6.84 7.19
C SER A 12 -12.19 6.60 6.11
N ALA A 13 -10.97 6.18 6.48
CA ALA A 13 -9.90 5.92 5.52
C ALA A 13 -10.33 4.83 4.53
N ARG A 14 -10.02 5.04 3.25
CA ARG A 14 -10.24 4.00 2.24
C ARG A 14 -9.17 2.93 2.43
N LEU A 15 -9.60 1.67 2.38
CA LEU A 15 -8.76 0.50 2.61
C LEU A 15 -8.70 -0.38 1.36
N TRP A 16 -7.49 -0.71 0.93
CA TRP A 16 -7.21 -1.82 0.02
C TRP A 16 -6.53 -2.94 0.80
N ILE A 17 -6.92 -4.18 0.50
CA ILE A 17 -6.33 -5.39 1.07
C ILE A 17 -5.91 -6.26 -0.10
N PHE A 18 -4.63 -6.61 -0.13
CA PHE A 18 -4.07 -7.55 -1.11
C PHE A 18 -3.63 -8.82 -0.40
N ALA A 19 -4.14 -9.95 -0.86
CA ALA A 19 -3.84 -11.26 -0.31
C ALA A 19 -2.74 -11.94 -1.13
N ALA A 20 -1.66 -12.33 -0.46
CA ALA A 20 -0.64 -13.17 -1.04
C ALA A 20 -1.18 -14.59 -1.31
N ASP A 21 -0.84 -15.18 -2.45
CA ASP A 21 -1.19 -16.56 -2.78
C ASP A 21 -0.61 -17.59 -1.80
N HIS A 22 0.51 -17.28 -1.14
CA HIS A 22 1.12 -18.07 -0.07
C HIS A 22 1.68 -17.18 1.07
N GLU A 23 2.09 -17.79 2.19
CA GLU A 23 2.80 -17.05 3.24
C GLU A 23 4.18 -16.60 2.75
N LEU A 24 4.52 -15.34 2.97
CA LEU A 24 5.84 -14.81 2.63
C LEU A 24 6.86 -15.10 3.73
N SER A 25 8.09 -15.36 3.31
CA SER A 25 9.24 -15.40 4.21
C SER A 25 9.50 -14.00 4.79
N HIS A 26 10.17 -13.94 5.96
CA HIS A 26 10.54 -12.64 6.55
C HIS A 26 11.36 -11.75 5.59
N PRO A 27 12.39 -12.26 4.87
CA PRO A 27 13.09 -11.48 3.86
C PRO A 27 12.17 -10.90 2.77
N ASP A 28 11.25 -11.71 2.23
CA ASP A 28 10.35 -11.30 1.16
C ASP A 28 9.33 -10.28 1.63
N SER A 29 8.72 -10.49 2.81
CA SER A 29 7.80 -9.51 3.40
C SER A 29 8.52 -8.21 3.76
N ASN A 30 9.76 -8.26 4.25
CA ASN A 30 10.53 -7.05 4.54
C ASN A 30 10.82 -6.26 3.27
N ARG A 31 11.16 -6.96 2.17
CA ARG A 31 11.37 -6.33 0.88
C ARG A 31 10.07 -5.73 0.33
N LEU A 32 8.97 -6.45 0.41
CA LEU A 32 7.64 -5.95 0.03
C LEU A 32 7.32 -4.64 0.76
N LEU A 33 7.43 -4.64 2.09
CA LEU A 33 7.06 -3.49 2.91
C LEU A 33 7.98 -2.28 2.69
N ALA A 34 9.27 -2.50 2.49
CA ALA A 34 10.20 -1.42 2.18
C ALA A 34 9.88 -0.75 0.84
N GLU A 35 9.49 -1.51 -0.17
CA GLU A 35 9.10 -0.97 -1.48
C GLU A 35 7.75 -0.23 -1.40
N ILE A 36 6.77 -0.79 -0.68
CA ILE A 36 5.48 -0.14 -0.44
C ILE A 36 5.67 1.18 0.32
N ASP A 37 6.52 1.21 1.34
CA ASP A 37 6.80 2.45 2.09
C ASP A 37 7.35 3.54 1.16
N ARG A 38 8.25 3.19 0.25
CA ARG A 38 8.78 4.13 -0.74
C ARG A 38 7.69 4.64 -1.67
N PHE A 39 6.86 3.75 -2.20
CA PHE A 39 5.72 4.13 -3.04
C PHE A 39 4.77 5.07 -2.30
N LEU A 40 4.38 4.75 -1.07
CA LEU A 40 3.44 5.56 -0.29
C LEU A 40 3.98 6.94 0.05
N MET A 41 5.29 7.10 0.25
CA MET A 41 5.90 8.42 0.44
C MET A 41 5.77 9.32 -0.81
N GLU A 42 5.74 8.72 -1.99
CA GLU A 42 5.65 9.41 -3.29
C GLU A 42 4.22 9.41 -3.86
N TRP A 43 3.27 8.78 -3.17
CA TRP A 43 1.94 8.58 -3.69
C TRP A 43 1.12 9.86 -3.67
N THR A 44 0.71 10.30 -4.85
CA THR A 44 0.03 11.58 -5.06
C THR A 44 -1.26 11.41 -5.85
N ALA A 45 -2.24 12.27 -5.57
CA ALA A 45 -3.48 12.41 -6.34
C ALA A 45 -3.69 13.88 -6.70
N HIS A 46 -3.93 14.19 -7.97
CA HIS A 46 -4.10 15.55 -8.48
C HIS A 46 -3.00 16.54 -8.00
N ARG A 47 -1.75 16.05 -7.87
CA ARG A 47 -0.55 16.78 -7.39
C ARG A 47 -0.51 17.07 -5.89
N SER A 48 -1.46 16.55 -5.12
CA SER A 48 -1.43 16.55 -3.65
C SER A 48 -0.93 15.21 -3.14
N HIS A 49 -0.16 15.22 -2.06
CA HIS A 49 0.25 13.98 -1.39
C HIS A 49 -0.94 13.36 -0.66
N LEU A 50 -1.03 12.04 -0.70
CA LEU A 50 -2.00 11.28 0.09
C LEU A 50 -1.37 10.94 1.44
N THR A 51 -2.14 11.08 2.52
CA THR A 51 -1.73 10.55 3.83
C THR A 51 -2.13 9.09 3.88
N ALA A 52 -1.14 8.21 3.91
CA ALA A 52 -1.33 6.77 3.82
C ALA A 52 -0.58 6.00 4.91
N GLY A 53 -1.05 4.81 5.20
CA GLY A 53 -0.41 3.85 6.11
C GLY A 53 -0.55 2.44 5.56
N ARG A 54 0.34 1.54 5.99
CA ARG A 54 0.32 0.13 5.57
C ARG A 54 0.60 -0.81 6.72
N ASP A 55 0.03 -2.01 6.62
CA ASP A 55 0.20 -3.06 7.61
C ASP A 55 0.34 -4.43 6.92
N TRP A 56 1.03 -5.34 7.59
CA TRP A 56 1.22 -6.72 7.12
C TRP A 56 0.70 -7.69 8.16
N LYS A 57 -0.44 -8.32 7.85
CA LYS A 57 -1.15 -9.19 8.78
C LYS A 57 -1.10 -10.64 8.32
N PHE A 58 -1.02 -11.53 9.31
CA PHE A 58 -1.09 -12.99 9.14
C PHE A 58 -0.09 -13.55 8.11
N LYS A 59 1.05 -12.88 7.94
CA LYS A 59 2.10 -13.22 6.96
C LYS A 59 1.60 -13.31 5.50
N ARG A 60 0.45 -12.67 5.20
CA ARG A 60 -0.25 -12.90 3.93
C ARG A 60 -0.98 -11.68 3.39
N PHE A 61 -1.43 -10.78 4.24
CA PHE A 61 -2.28 -9.68 3.80
C PHE A 61 -1.59 -8.34 3.95
N LEU A 62 -1.46 -7.64 2.82
CA LEU A 62 -1.00 -6.27 2.77
C LEU A 62 -2.22 -5.35 2.83
N PHE A 63 -2.31 -4.59 3.91
CA PHE A 63 -3.32 -3.57 4.11
C PHE A 63 -2.70 -2.23 3.72
N ILE A 64 -3.39 -1.46 2.88
CA ILE A 64 -3.02 -0.08 2.53
C ILE A 64 -4.22 0.80 2.77
N GLY A 65 -4.08 1.72 3.72
CA GLY A 65 -5.11 2.69 4.08
C GLY A 65 -4.72 4.09 3.62
N VAL A 66 -5.70 4.89 3.20
CA VAL A 66 -5.52 6.29 2.79
C VAL A 66 -6.56 7.16 3.45
N ASP A 67 -6.10 8.23 4.09
CA ASP A 67 -6.96 9.33 4.50
C ASP A 67 -7.26 10.24 3.29
N GLU A 68 -8.49 10.14 2.78
CA GLU A 68 -8.98 10.91 1.63
C GLU A 68 -9.54 12.29 2.04
N SER A 69 -9.42 12.72 3.30
CA SER A 69 -9.99 13.97 3.81
C SER A 69 -9.43 15.24 3.15
N ALA A 70 -8.13 15.25 2.86
CA ALA A 70 -7.44 16.38 2.22
C ALA A 70 -7.38 16.25 0.69
N ALA A 71 -7.24 15.03 0.19
CA ALA A 71 -7.25 14.71 -1.24
C ALA A 71 -7.74 13.27 -1.43
N GLY A 72 -8.75 13.09 -2.27
CA GLY A 72 -9.22 11.75 -2.63
C GLY A 72 -8.28 11.05 -3.58
N ALA A 73 -8.13 9.72 -3.44
CA ALA A 73 -7.44 8.92 -4.43
C ALA A 73 -8.21 8.98 -5.76
N SER A 74 -7.56 9.51 -6.79
CA SER A 74 -8.12 9.61 -8.14
C SER A 74 -7.96 8.29 -8.89
N GLY A 75 -8.66 8.12 -10.02
CA GLY A 75 -8.49 6.93 -10.86
C GLY A 75 -7.02 6.69 -11.24
N CYS A 76 -6.28 7.75 -11.60
CA CYS A 76 -4.86 7.64 -11.92
C CYS A 76 -3.98 7.26 -10.72
N SER A 77 -4.31 7.73 -9.51
CA SER A 77 -3.53 7.36 -8.32
C SER A 77 -3.82 5.92 -7.89
N VAL A 78 -5.06 5.44 -8.08
CA VAL A 78 -5.41 4.03 -7.88
C VAL A 78 -4.73 3.13 -8.92
N ASP A 79 -4.71 3.54 -10.19
CA ASP A 79 -3.97 2.82 -11.24
C ASP A 79 -2.47 2.71 -10.91
N ALA A 80 -1.89 3.76 -10.31
CA ALA A 80 -0.50 3.75 -9.86
C ALA A 80 -0.27 2.71 -8.75
N LEU A 81 -1.19 2.61 -7.78
CA LEU A 81 -1.14 1.58 -6.73
C LEU A 81 -1.19 0.17 -7.35
N VAL A 82 -2.15 -0.09 -8.22
CA VAL A 82 -2.30 -1.41 -8.87
C VAL A 82 -1.04 -1.78 -9.67
N ARG A 83 -0.47 -0.83 -10.42
CA ARG A 83 0.77 -1.06 -11.16
C ARG A 83 1.96 -1.35 -10.25
N GLU A 84 2.05 -0.68 -9.11
CA GLU A 84 3.11 -0.93 -8.15
C GLU A 84 3.00 -2.32 -7.52
N ILE A 85 1.78 -2.75 -7.16
CA ILE A 85 1.53 -4.12 -6.70
C ILE A 85 1.98 -5.13 -7.76
N GLN A 86 1.56 -4.96 -9.02
CA GLN A 86 1.94 -5.84 -10.13
C GLN A 86 3.45 -5.87 -10.41
N ARG A 87 4.15 -4.75 -10.17
CA ARG A 87 5.60 -4.69 -10.26
C ARG A 87 6.24 -5.53 -9.15
N LEU A 88 5.74 -5.41 -7.92
CA LEU A 88 6.26 -6.12 -6.75
C LEU A 88 6.01 -7.62 -6.80
N GLU A 89 4.85 -8.05 -7.29
CA GLU A 89 4.56 -9.46 -7.58
C GLU A 89 5.68 -10.12 -8.39
N LYS A 90 6.15 -9.45 -9.45
CA LYS A 90 7.23 -9.95 -10.32
C LYS A 90 8.60 -9.94 -9.66
N VAL A 91 8.87 -8.94 -8.82
CA VAL A 91 10.18 -8.79 -8.14
C VAL A 91 10.34 -9.83 -7.02
N ILE A 92 9.25 -10.17 -6.34
CA ILE A 92 9.24 -11.05 -5.18
C ILE A 92 8.89 -12.49 -5.57
N GLY A 93 8.17 -12.70 -6.68
CA GLY A 93 7.70 -14.02 -7.09
C GLY A 93 6.46 -14.47 -6.31
N VAL A 94 5.53 -13.53 -6.05
CA VAL A 94 4.28 -13.75 -5.32
C VAL A 94 3.11 -13.17 -6.11
N THR A 95 1.90 -13.71 -5.95
CA THR A 95 0.67 -13.07 -6.43
C THR A 95 -0.02 -12.34 -5.27
N LEU A 96 -0.49 -11.11 -5.49
CA LEU A 96 -1.18 -10.23 -4.56
C LEU A 96 -2.53 -9.82 -5.16
N ALA A 97 -3.62 -10.47 -4.72
CA ALA A 97 -4.98 -10.30 -5.26
C ALA A 97 -5.95 -9.62 -4.29
#